data_AF-A0A1H4IBS0-F1
#
_entry.id   AF-A0A1H4IBS0-F1
#
_cell.length_a   1.000
_cell.length_b   1.000
_cell.length_c   1.000
_cell.angle_alpha   90.00
_cell.angle_beta   90.00
_cell.angle_gamma   90.00
#
_symmetry.space_group_name_H-M   'P 1'
#
loop_
_entity.id
_entity.type
_entity.pdbx_description
1 polymer ?
#
loop_
_entity_poly.entity_id
_entity_poly.type
_entity_poly.pdbx_seq_one_letter_code
_entity_poly.pdbx_strand_id
1 'polypeptide(L)'
;MTQEQVVERRVAALEELLGDPEASGNPFGHRALRAADEQGAPDPRAARELLRFGFATELVPEELGGRLTRWDGLVRMARVLFRRDTPLGTAHAAASLPGAVTVWAAGAPGQRRRAAELLLRGGTLAAAHQELPYGGELLRGEYDAVPYGGGFLLDGVKPAVAHAAQADALVVFGRTSPDQGGHSHSALLVDLAGADADRVRLMPRDPGAVGDGHRRGLEFHDLPVPGDALLGGAGDGTPLALRCLQVTRSLVPGMVLGGADTALRTAVECGLQHPSYGGAPLEHPHHRAAVARAFVTLLVCDCLALVAARALHLLPEHSSLPTAVTEYLVPGLLQETVQNLAPVLGARFHADEGGYGVLRRYLRDLPRAGLGRAGAAAGLAAMLPQFPRLAGDAWLRGPGAPAALFTDGPLPPADLGRLALTAGADPLAGTLCEAVRACGSWQGPPGVGPAALEPLRELAQGLQDELRGLREDCRALPPGEPAALATPPMYALADRYALVTAGAACLGVWQAHSGDPDSFLAQPAWVTEALMGLTQRLGRPLPARRTPTTEGVLREVLDRYHSGRTYDLYASGMATGEGVGT
;
A
#
# COMPACT_ATOMS: atom_id res chain seq x y z
N MET A 1 -23.32 13.39 9.08
CA MET A 1 -21.89 13.32 8.71
C MET A 1 -21.76 12.18 7.72
N THR A 2 -21.23 12.42 6.53
CA THR A 2 -20.98 11.37 5.52
C THR A 2 -19.88 10.42 6.01
N GLN A 3 -19.75 9.22 5.43
CA GLN A 3 -18.63 8.31 5.72
C GLN A 3 -17.27 9.00 5.52
N GLU A 4 -17.17 9.86 4.52
CA GLU A 4 -15.96 10.62 4.21
C GLU A 4 -15.62 11.65 5.31
N GLN A 5 -16.60 12.48 5.71
CA GLN A 5 -16.42 13.44 6.80
C GLN A 5 -16.03 12.79 8.13
N VAL A 6 -16.44 11.53 8.37
CA VAL A 6 -16.02 10.76 9.54
C VAL A 6 -14.52 10.44 9.48
N VAL A 7 -14.01 10.01 8.31
CA VAL A 7 -12.58 9.71 8.13
C VAL A 7 -11.77 10.99 8.26
N GLU A 8 -12.15 12.07 7.58
CA GLU A 8 -11.46 13.37 7.66
C GLU A 8 -11.33 13.85 9.11
N ARG A 9 -12.41 13.79 9.89
CA ARG A 9 -12.39 14.21 11.30
C ARG A 9 -11.44 13.36 12.14
N ARG A 10 -11.36 12.05 11.90
CA ARG A 10 -10.46 11.15 12.63
C ARG A 10 -9.01 11.36 12.23
N VAL A 11 -8.75 11.58 10.94
CA VAL A 11 -7.42 11.95 10.42
C VAL A 11 -6.95 13.24 11.07
N ALA A 12 -7.81 14.28 11.08
CA ALA A 12 -7.50 15.55 11.73
C ALA A 12 -7.23 15.40 13.24
N ALA A 13 -8.03 14.60 13.94
CA ALA A 13 -7.80 14.32 15.37
C ALA A 13 -6.48 13.58 15.64
N LEU A 14 -6.09 12.67 14.74
CA LEU A 14 -4.79 11.99 14.84
C LEU A 14 -3.63 12.95 14.52
N GLU A 15 -3.76 13.81 13.51
CA GLU A 15 -2.78 14.87 13.23
C GLU A 15 -2.57 15.78 14.45
N GLU A 16 -3.66 16.24 15.06
CA GLU A 16 -3.63 17.08 16.26
C GLU A 16 -2.92 16.38 17.43
N LEU A 17 -3.17 15.08 17.64
CA LEU A 17 -2.47 14.28 18.64
C LEU A 17 -0.95 14.21 18.38
N LEU A 18 -0.57 14.00 17.12
CA LEU A 18 0.84 13.86 16.74
C LEU A 18 1.57 15.20 16.76
N GLY A 19 0.86 16.33 16.65
CA GLY A 19 1.38 17.68 16.84
C GLY A 19 2.51 18.08 15.88
N ASP A 20 3.20 19.17 16.18
CA ASP A 20 4.33 19.65 15.36
C ASP A 20 5.53 18.68 15.44
N PRO A 21 6.00 18.12 14.31
CA PRO A 21 7.14 17.18 14.31
C PRO A 21 8.46 17.79 14.79
N GLU A 22 8.63 19.11 14.72
CA GLU A 22 9.87 19.82 15.11
C GLU A 22 9.88 20.23 16.59
N ALA A 23 8.73 20.14 17.28
CA ALA A 23 8.63 20.52 18.68
C ALA A 23 9.48 19.62 19.59
N SER A 24 10.43 20.22 20.32
CA SER A 24 11.44 19.52 21.13
C SER A 24 10.90 18.58 22.22
N GLY A 25 9.67 18.81 22.69
CA GLY A 25 9.00 18.00 23.70
C GLY A 25 8.02 16.96 23.15
N ASN A 26 7.80 16.93 21.84
CA ASN A 26 6.81 16.06 21.21
C ASN A 26 7.29 14.60 21.20
N PRO A 27 6.56 13.64 21.82
CA PRO A 27 6.92 12.22 21.78
C PRO A 27 6.83 11.61 20.38
N PHE A 28 6.11 12.27 19.45
CA PHE A 28 6.02 11.92 18.02
C PHE A 28 6.89 12.83 17.14
N GLY A 29 7.75 13.65 17.74
CA GLY A 29 8.66 14.54 17.02
C GLY A 29 9.87 13.80 16.47
N HIS A 30 10.53 14.37 15.47
CA HIS A 30 11.66 13.74 14.78
C HIS A 30 12.79 13.35 15.73
N ARG A 31 13.05 14.17 16.76
CA ARG A 31 14.07 13.90 17.79
C ARG A 31 13.72 12.68 18.66
N ALA A 32 12.46 12.56 19.10
CA ALA A 32 12.02 11.45 19.93
C ALA A 32 12.02 10.13 19.14
N LEU A 33 11.55 10.17 17.89
CA LEU A 33 11.52 9.01 17.00
C LEU A 33 12.94 8.54 16.63
N ARG A 34 13.88 9.47 16.43
CA ARG A 34 15.30 9.14 16.25
C ARG A 34 15.88 8.46 17.49
N ALA A 35 15.62 8.98 18.69
CA ALA A 35 16.11 8.38 19.93
C ALA A 35 15.53 6.97 20.15
N ALA A 36 14.26 6.77 19.79
CA ALA A 36 13.60 5.46 19.82
C ALA A 36 14.26 4.45 18.85
N ASP A 37 14.60 4.89 17.63
CA ASP A 37 15.32 4.07 16.64
C ASP A 37 16.71 3.63 17.16
N GLU A 38 17.48 4.55 17.75
CA GLU A 38 18.80 4.24 18.34
C GLU A 38 18.72 3.25 19.52
N GLN A 39 17.64 3.31 20.29
CA GLN A 39 17.39 2.41 21.42
C GLN A 39 16.75 1.08 20.98
N GLY A 40 16.22 1.00 19.77
CA GLY A 40 15.46 -0.14 19.27
C GLY A 40 14.12 -0.36 20.00
N ALA A 41 13.58 0.67 20.65
CA ALA A 41 12.32 0.61 21.40
C ALA A 41 11.54 1.93 21.26
N PRO A 42 10.20 1.89 21.14
CA PRO A 42 9.39 3.11 20.98
C PRO A 42 9.42 3.98 22.24
N ASP A 43 9.23 5.30 22.08
CA ASP A 43 9.02 6.20 23.24
C ASP A 43 7.76 5.73 24.01
N PRO A 44 7.87 5.37 25.30
CA PRO A 44 6.73 4.90 26.08
C PRO A 44 5.58 5.93 26.17
N ARG A 45 5.87 7.22 26.04
CA ARG A 45 4.86 8.29 25.99
C ARG A 45 4.07 8.22 24.68
N ALA A 46 4.75 8.07 23.55
CA ALA A 46 4.13 7.92 22.23
C ALA A 46 3.20 6.70 22.20
N ALA A 47 3.70 5.56 22.69
CA ALA A 47 2.91 4.32 22.78
C ALA A 47 1.65 4.50 23.67
N ARG A 48 1.78 5.17 24.82
CA ARG A 48 0.66 5.43 25.73
C ARG A 48 -0.39 6.37 25.12
N GLU A 49 0.03 7.42 24.44
CA GLU A 49 -0.88 8.37 23.79
C GLU A 49 -1.64 7.72 22.64
N LEU A 50 -0.99 6.91 21.80
CA LEU A 50 -1.69 6.15 20.74
C LEU A 50 -2.66 5.10 21.28
N LEU A 51 -2.30 4.45 22.40
CA LEU A 51 -3.21 3.56 23.12
C LEU A 51 -4.43 4.31 23.64
N ARG A 52 -4.23 5.50 24.26
CA ARG A 52 -5.32 6.35 24.76
C ARG A 52 -6.21 6.88 23.65
N PHE A 53 -5.64 7.25 22.50
CA PHE A 53 -6.38 7.63 21.30
C PHE A 53 -7.23 6.47 20.75
N GLY A 54 -6.81 5.23 21.03
CA GLY A 54 -7.50 4.03 20.58
C GLY A 54 -7.32 3.80 19.08
N PHE A 55 -6.11 3.98 18.55
CA PHE A 55 -5.83 3.72 17.12
C PHE A 55 -6.22 2.29 16.72
N ALA A 56 -6.00 1.30 17.60
CA ALA A 56 -6.35 -0.10 17.34
C ALA A 56 -7.83 -0.33 17.02
N THR A 57 -8.73 0.56 17.44
CA THR A 57 -10.14 0.49 17.07
C THR A 57 -10.38 0.70 15.57
N GLU A 58 -9.48 1.38 14.84
CA GLU A 58 -9.53 1.53 13.38
C GLU A 58 -9.27 0.21 12.63
N LEU A 59 -8.72 -0.81 13.31
CA LEU A 59 -8.46 -2.15 12.75
C LEU A 59 -9.63 -3.13 12.98
N VAL A 60 -10.61 -2.73 13.80
CA VAL A 60 -11.71 -3.59 14.24
C VAL A 60 -13.00 -3.17 13.53
N PRO A 61 -13.75 -4.09 12.90
CA PRO A 61 -15.05 -3.82 12.29
C PRO A 61 -16.02 -3.13 13.25
N GLU A 62 -16.84 -2.20 12.73
CA GLU A 62 -17.84 -1.47 13.53
C GLU A 62 -18.80 -2.40 14.28
N GLU A 63 -19.24 -3.47 13.63
CA GLU A 63 -20.11 -4.52 14.23
C GLU A 63 -19.47 -5.30 15.39
N LEU A 64 -18.16 -5.19 15.57
CA LEU A 64 -17.39 -5.78 16.68
C LEU A 64 -16.92 -4.72 17.69
N GLY A 65 -17.51 -3.52 17.67
CA GLY A 65 -17.19 -2.43 18.59
C GLY A 65 -16.01 -1.55 18.17
N GLY A 66 -15.51 -1.73 16.95
CA GLY A 66 -14.45 -0.91 16.39
C GLY A 66 -14.96 0.25 15.53
N ARG A 67 -14.09 0.70 14.63
CA ARG A 67 -14.29 1.89 13.78
C ARG A 67 -14.03 1.65 12.30
N LEU A 68 -13.65 0.42 11.92
CA LEU A 68 -13.40 0.01 10.55
C LEU A 68 -14.74 -0.19 9.80
N THR A 69 -15.01 0.73 8.88
CA THR A 69 -16.16 0.66 7.97
C THR A 69 -15.74 0.65 6.50
N ARG A 70 -14.55 1.19 6.20
CA ARG A 70 -13.98 1.28 4.86
C ARG A 70 -12.45 1.17 4.86
N TRP A 71 -11.92 0.41 3.91
CA TRP A 71 -10.50 0.08 3.83
C TRP A 71 -9.63 1.27 3.39
N ASP A 72 -10.11 2.11 2.47
CA ASP A 72 -9.45 3.35 2.07
C ASP A 72 -9.39 4.38 3.23
N GLY A 73 -10.37 4.35 4.14
CA GLY A 73 -10.32 5.12 5.39
C GLY A 73 -9.20 4.65 6.33
N LEU A 74 -9.00 3.34 6.47
CA LEU A 74 -7.89 2.79 7.25
C LEU A 74 -6.53 3.16 6.65
N VAL A 75 -6.40 3.15 5.32
CA VAL A 75 -5.18 3.61 4.63
C VAL A 75 -4.84 5.05 5.01
N ARG A 76 -5.84 5.94 5.01
CA ARG A 76 -5.64 7.36 5.38
C ARG A 76 -5.27 7.54 6.85
N MET A 77 -5.92 6.81 7.76
CA MET A 77 -5.57 6.84 9.19
C MET A 77 -4.13 6.37 9.42
N ALA A 78 -3.73 5.25 8.85
CA ALA A 78 -2.39 4.70 9.01
C ALA A 78 -1.32 5.57 8.34
N ARG A 79 -1.63 6.21 7.21
CA ARG A 79 -0.73 7.12 6.49
C ARG A 79 -0.19 8.24 7.38
N VAL A 80 -1.01 8.76 8.30
CA VAL A 80 -0.60 9.79 9.26
C VAL A 80 0.56 9.30 10.15
N LEU A 81 0.53 8.04 10.59
CA LEU A 81 1.64 7.44 11.36
C LEU A 81 2.88 7.23 10.50
N PHE A 82 2.72 6.69 9.30
CA PHE A 82 3.84 6.47 8.36
C PHE A 82 4.50 7.77 7.89
N ARG A 83 3.77 8.89 7.89
CA ARG A 83 4.34 10.22 7.63
C ARG A 83 5.30 10.67 8.73
N ARG A 84 5.07 10.25 9.99
CA ARG A 84 5.99 10.51 11.09
C ARG A 84 7.21 9.59 11.05
N ASP A 85 6.97 8.29 10.99
CA ASP A 85 8.03 7.29 11.02
C ASP A 85 7.50 5.92 10.59
N THR A 86 8.32 5.17 9.85
CA THR A 86 7.95 3.85 9.34
C THR A 86 7.74 2.84 10.47
N PRO A 87 8.66 2.67 11.44
CA PRO A 87 8.43 1.86 12.64
C PRO A 87 7.12 2.14 13.38
N LEU A 88 6.74 3.42 13.53
CA LEU A 88 5.50 3.80 14.20
C LEU A 88 4.27 3.29 13.45
N GLY A 89 4.22 3.54 12.14
CA GLY A 89 3.15 3.05 11.27
C GLY A 89 3.08 1.52 11.24
N THR A 90 4.23 0.85 11.13
CA THR A 90 4.30 -0.61 11.11
C THR A 90 3.78 -1.21 12.41
N ALA A 91 4.22 -0.71 13.57
CA ALA A 91 3.84 -1.26 14.88
C ALA A 91 2.34 -1.12 15.18
N HIS A 92 1.72 0.00 14.83
CA HIS A 92 0.33 0.29 15.24
C HIS A 92 -0.73 0.04 14.15
N ALA A 93 -0.36 0.10 12.87
CA ALA A 93 -1.31 -0.09 11.77
C ALA A 93 -1.09 -1.39 10.99
N ALA A 94 0.16 -1.77 10.71
CA ALA A 94 0.45 -2.93 9.85
C ALA A 94 0.58 -4.24 10.63
N ALA A 95 1.10 -4.21 11.87
CA ALA A 95 1.48 -5.41 12.62
C ALA A 95 0.32 -6.40 12.81
N SER A 96 -0.83 -5.90 13.24
CA SER A 96 -2.01 -6.73 13.50
C SER A 96 -2.88 -6.97 12.26
N LEU A 97 -2.63 -6.27 11.16
CA LEU A 97 -3.53 -6.25 10.00
C LEU A 97 -3.70 -7.64 9.34
N PRO A 98 -2.62 -8.41 9.05
CA PRO A 98 -2.78 -9.73 8.42
C PRO A 98 -3.53 -10.73 9.31
N GLY A 99 -3.24 -10.74 10.62
CA GLY A 99 -3.92 -11.61 11.57
C GLY A 99 -5.40 -11.23 11.73
N ALA A 100 -5.68 -9.93 11.91
CA ALA A 100 -7.04 -9.41 12.04
C ALA A 100 -7.89 -9.70 10.80
N VAL A 101 -7.39 -9.40 9.60
CA VAL A 101 -8.10 -9.66 8.34
C VAL A 101 -8.42 -11.14 8.17
N THR A 102 -7.51 -12.04 8.55
CA THR A 102 -7.76 -13.48 8.48
C THR A 102 -8.91 -13.89 9.39
N VAL A 103 -8.96 -13.37 10.62
CA VAL A 103 -10.07 -13.62 11.56
C VAL A 103 -11.37 -12.98 11.08
N TRP A 104 -11.33 -11.78 10.47
CA TRP A 104 -12.52 -11.14 9.90
C TRP A 104 -13.10 -11.92 8.73
N ALA A 105 -12.24 -12.54 7.91
CA ALA A 105 -12.66 -13.30 6.73
C ALA A 105 -13.21 -14.69 7.06
N ALA A 106 -12.67 -15.39 8.07
CA ALA A 106 -12.97 -16.82 8.30
C ALA A 106 -13.24 -17.20 9.76
N GLY A 107 -13.16 -16.27 10.70
CA GLY A 107 -13.37 -16.56 12.12
C GLY A 107 -14.84 -16.82 12.44
N ALA A 108 -15.09 -17.84 13.27
CA ALA A 108 -16.36 -18.04 13.93
C ALA A 108 -16.70 -16.83 14.85
N PRO A 109 -17.98 -16.60 15.20
CA PRO A 109 -18.39 -15.45 16.01
C PRO A 109 -17.61 -15.28 17.32
N GLY A 110 -17.24 -16.37 17.99
CA GLY A 110 -16.43 -16.33 19.21
C GLY A 110 -14.98 -15.89 18.96
N GLN A 111 -14.34 -16.41 17.91
CA GLN A 111 -12.98 -16.02 17.51
C GLN A 111 -12.93 -14.54 17.10
N ARG A 112 -13.93 -14.07 16.33
CA ARG A 112 -14.05 -12.67 15.93
C ARG A 112 -14.18 -11.74 17.14
N ARG A 113 -15.02 -12.08 18.12
CA ARG A 113 -15.14 -11.30 19.37
C ARG A 113 -13.84 -11.28 20.16
N ARG A 114 -13.18 -12.44 20.36
CA ARG A 114 -11.91 -12.52 21.09
C ARG A 114 -10.81 -11.70 20.42
N ALA A 115 -10.70 -11.76 19.09
CA ALA A 115 -9.75 -10.94 18.33
C ALA A 115 -10.06 -9.44 18.44
N ALA A 116 -11.34 -9.06 18.39
CA ALA A 116 -11.74 -7.67 18.57
C ALA A 116 -11.39 -7.17 19.97
N GLU A 117 -11.74 -7.92 21.02
CA GLU A 117 -11.42 -7.60 22.41
C GLU A 117 -9.90 -7.46 22.62
N LEU A 118 -9.10 -8.35 22.01
CA LEU A 118 -7.64 -8.27 22.06
C LEU A 118 -7.12 -6.97 21.45
N LEU A 119 -7.59 -6.59 20.27
CA LEU A 119 -7.14 -5.36 19.59
C LEU A 119 -7.65 -4.11 20.32
N LEU A 120 -8.90 -4.10 20.78
CA LEU A 120 -9.51 -2.96 21.48
C LEU A 120 -8.80 -2.62 22.80
N ARG A 121 -8.20 -3.61 23.48
CA ARG A 121 -7.38 -3.40 24.68
C ARG A 121 -5.89 -3.12 24.39
N GLY A 122 -5.51 -2.99 23.11
CA GLY A 122 -4.15 -2.66 22.67
C GLY A 122 -3.21 -3.84 22.48
N GLY A 123 -3.73 -5.07 22.44
CA GLY A 123 -2.94 -6.27 22.14
C GLY A 123 -2.64 -6.42 20.65
N THR A 124 -1.69 -7.29 20.32
CA THR A 124 -1.21 -7.53 18.95
C THR A 124 -1.66 -8.91 18.46
N LEU A 125 -2.28 -8.94 17.28
CA LEU A 125 -2.68 -10.16 16.58
C LEU A 125 -1.86 -10.32 15.30
N ALA A 126 -0.71 -10.97 15.40
CA ALA A 126 0.18 -11.17 14.26
C ALA A 126 -0.28 -12.34 13.37
N ALA A 127 0.38 -12.52 12.23
CA ALA A 127 0.25 -13.73 11.42
C ALA A 127 1.61 -14.24 10.98
N ALA A 128 1.81 -15.55 11.08
CA ALA A 128 3.00 -16.24 10.63
C ALA A 128 2.86 -16.63 9.15
N HIS A 129 2.93 -15.65 8.26
CA HIS A 129 2.99 -15.90 6.81
C HIS A 129 4.43 -16.12 6.34
N GLN A 130 4.61 -16.93 5.30
CA GLN A 130 5.84 -16.91 4.51
C GLN A 130 5.69 -15.92 3.35
N GLU A 131 6.57 -14.93 3.25
CA GLU A 131 6.70 -14.11 2.05
C GLU A 131 7.32 -14.97 0.96
N LEU A 132 6.55 -15.30 -0.07
CA LEU A 132 7.02 -16.14 -1.16
C LEU A 132 7.49 -15.33 -2.37
N PRO A 133 8.63 -15.71 -2.98
CA PRO A 133 9.03 -15.15 -4.25
C PRO A 133 8.21 -15.70 -5.44
N TYR A 134 7.98 -17.01 -5.61
CA TYR A 134 7.28 -17.54 -6.80
C TYR A 134 6.73 -18.96 -6.59
N GLY A 135 5.68 -19.29 -7.37
CA GLY A 135 5.32 -20.65 -7.81
C GLY A 135 4.88 -21.64 -6.72
N GLY A 136 3.57 -21.79 -6.50
CA GLY A 136 2.92 -22.98 -5.91
C GLY A 136 3.31 -23.40 -4.48
N GLU A 137 4.37 -22.85 -3.92
CA GLU A 137 5.03 -23.31 -2.69
C GLU A 137 4.65 -22.45 -1.48
N LEU A 138 3.49 -21.77 -1.52
CA LEU A 138 3.07 -20.73 -0.57
C LEU A 138 3.27 -21.13 0.90
N LEU A 139 3.26 -22.44 1.13
CA LEU A 139 3.25 -23.06 2.43
C LEU A 139 4.36 -24.12 2.60
N ARG A 140 5.44 -24.06 1.81
CA ARG A 140 6.63 -24.90 2.05
C ARG A 140 7.46 -24.33 3.20
N GLY A 141 7.67 -25.12 4.26
CA GLY A 141 8.36 -24.66 5.47
C GLY A 141 7.41 -24.04 6.50
N GLU A 142 6.10 -24.30 6.35
CA GLU A 142 5.12 -24.03 7.39
C GLU A 142 5.28 -24.96 8.59
N TYR A 143 4.69 -24.55 9.71
CA TYR A 143 4.57 -25.40 10.88
C TYR A 143 3.72 -26.64 10.59
N ASP A 144 4.00 -27.74 11.27
CA ASP A 144 3.16 -28.93 11.26
C ASP A 144 2.08 -28.81 12.31
N ALA A 145 0.83 -29.07 11.94
CA ALA A 145 -0.34 -29.04 12.82
C ALA A 145 -1.05 -30.40 12.75
N VAL A 146 -0.58 -31.36 13.55
CA VAL A 146 -1.06 -32.76 13.50
C VAL A 146 -2.31 -32.92 14.36
N PRO A 147 -3.41 -33.52 13.87
CA PRO A 147 -4.60 -33.76 14.69
C PRO A 147 -4.30 -34.51 15.99
N TYR A 148 -4.73 -33.96 17.12
CA TYR A 148 -4.47 -34.53 18.45
C TYR A 148 -5.53 -34.08 19.47
N GLY A 149 -6.12 -35.02 20.21
CA GLY A 149 -6.99 -34.70 21.35
C GLY A 149 -8.22 -33.85 21.03
N GLY A 150 -8.74 -33.90 19.79
CA GLY A 150 -9.84 -33.03 19.34
C GLY A 150 -9.40 -31.64 18.87
N GLY A 151 -8.10 -31.37 18.82
CA GLY A 151 -7.47 -30.20 18.23
C GLY A 151 -6.23 -30.60 17.44
N PHE A 152 -5.11 -29.88 17.63
CA PHE A 152 -3.86 -30.07 16.91
C PHE A 152 -2.66 -30.03 17.86
N LEU A 153 -1.56 -30.70 17.49
CA LEU A 153 -0.23 -30.42 18.02
C LEU A 153 0.52 -29.61 16.97
N LEU A 154 0.93 -28.40 17.36
CA LEU A 154 1.68 -27.48 16.52
C LEU A 154 3.18 -27.62 16.79
N ASP A 155 3.96 -27.89 15.75
CA ASP A 155 5.40 -28.12 15.84
C ASP A 155 6.16 -27.44 14.67
N GLY A 156 7.39 -27.01 14.95
CA GLY A 156 8.33 -26.53 13.94
C GLY A 156 8.92 -25.15 14.23
N VAL A 157 9.74 -24.67 13.29
CA VAL A 157 10.46 -23.40 13.41
C VAL A 157 10.24 -22.55 12.16
N LYS A 158 9.88 -21.28 12.37
CA LYS A 158 10.06 -20.25 11.35
C LYS A 158 11.19 -19.31 11.73
N PRO A 159 12.14 -19.03 10.83
CA PRO A 159 13.30 -18.18 11.12
C PRO A 159 12.94 -16.69 11.24
N ALA A 160 11.82 -16.27 10.63
CA ALA A 160 11.40 -14.88 10.63
C ALA A 160 9.86 -14.76 10.62
N VAL A 161 9.29 -14.43 11.77
CA VAL A 161 7.88 -14.05 11.93
C VAL A 161 7.84 -12.57 12.31
N ALA A 162 7.11 -11.79 11.51
CA ALA A 162 6.94 -10.36 11.77
C ALA A 162 6.11 -10.15 13.04
N HIS A 163 6.58 -9.25 13.91
CA HIS A 163 5.97 -8.89 15.18
C HIS A 163 5.80 -10.03 16.19
N ALA A 164 6.53 -11.14 16.02
CA ALA A 164 6.43 -12.29 16.94
C ALA A 164 6.75 -11.95 18.40
N ALA A 165 7.64 -10.99 18.64
CA ALA A 165 8.01 -10.57 19.99
C ALA A 165 6.90 -9.77 20.69
N GLN A 166 5.99 -9.15 19.93
CA GLN A 166 4.90 -8.31 20.43
C GLN A 166 3.55 -9.01 20.37
N ALA A 167 3.46 -10.16 19.69
CA ALA A 167 2.21 -10.86 19.45
C ALA A 167 1.65 -11.51 20.73
N ASP A 168 0.41 -11.15 21.06
CA ASP A 168 -0.38 -11.82 22.11
C ASP A 168 -1.14 -13.04 21.55
N ALA A 169 -1.50 -12.95 20.26
CA ALA A 169 -2.07 -14.04 19.50
C ALA A 169 -1.49 -14.06 18.08
N LEU A 170 -1.54 -15.22 17.45
CA LEU A 170 -0.91 -15.47 16.17
C LEU A 170 -1.81 -16.32 15.29
N VAL A 171 -2.03 -15.87 14.05
CA VAL A 171 -2.59 -16.73 13.01
C VAL A 171 -1.47 -17.56 12.38
N VAL A 172 -1.60 -18.87 12.43
CA VAL A 172 -0.62 -19.83 11.88
C VAL A 172 -1.25 -20.62 10.73
N PHE A 173 -0.55 -20.71 9.59
CA PHE A 173 -0.98 -21.52 8.45
C PHE A 173 -0.26 -22.86 8.45
N GLY A 174 -0.69 -23.77 9.32
CA GLY A 174 -0.01 -25.05 9.53
C GLY A 174 -0.44 -26.14 8.55
N ARG A 175 0.48 -27.06 8.24
CA ARG A 175 0.20 -28.28 7.48
C ARG A 175 -0.63 -29.23 8.34
N THR A 176 -1.85 -29.53 7.89
CA THR A 176 -2.84 -30.34 8.62
C THR A 176 -3.18 -31.66 7.93
N SER A 177 -2.74 -31.83 6.67
CA SER A 177 -2.84 -33.09 5.92
C SER A 177 -1.47 -33.46 5.32
N PRO A 178 -1.14 -34.76 5.21
CA PRO A 178 0.04 -35.23 4.49
C PRO A 178 -0.05 -35.03 2.96
N ASP A 179 -1.23 -34.67 2.43
CA ASP A 179 -1.41 -34.43 1.00
C ASP A 179 -0.55 -33.27 0.51
N GLN A 180 -0.15 -33.29 -0.77
CA GLN A 180 0.64 -32.22 -1.38
C GLN A 180 -0.20 -31.18 -2.15
N GLY A 181 -1.54 -31.23 -2.00
CA GLY A 181 -2.47 -30.34 -2.69
C GLY A 181 -2.67 -28.99 -1.98
N GLY A 182 -3.37 -28.05 -2.63
CA GLY A 182 -3.71 -26.74 -2.06
C GLY A 182 -4.57 -26.78 -0.79
N HIS A 183 -5.10 -27.96 -0.44
CA HIS A 183 -5.89 -28.23 0.77
C HIS A 183 -5.09 -28.89 1.92
N SER A 184 -3.77 -28.91 1.80
CA SER A 184 -2.88 -29.52 2.81
C SER A 184 -2.73 -28.70 4.09
N HIS A 185 -3.12 -27.42 4.06
CA HIS A 185 -2.89 -26.47 5.13
C HIS A 185 -4.19 -25.87 5.64
N SER A 186 -4.21 -25.55 6.93
CA SER A 186 -5.31 -24.87 7.61
C SER A 186 -4.80 -23.65 8.37
N ALA A 187 -5.69 -22.70 8.64
CA ALA A 187 -5.36 -21.54 9.47
C ALA A 187 -5.80 -21.80 10.91
N LEU A 188 -4.93 -21.51 11.88
CA LEU A 188 -5.16 -21.67 13.31
C LEU A 188 -4.96 -20.33 14.02
N LEU A 189 -5.91 -19.91 14.85
CA LEU A 189 -5.79 -18.78 15.78
C LEU A 189 -5.18 -19.26 17.10
N VAL A 190 -3.89 -19.07 17.27
CA VAL A 190 -3.13 -19.49 18.45
C VAL A 190 -3.07 -18.34 19.46
N ASP A 191 -3.49 -18.60 20.70
CA ASP A 191 -3.31 -17.69 21.84
C ASP A 191 -1.90 -17.91 22.41
N LEU A 192 -1.01 -16.93 22.24
CA LEU A 192 0.36 -17.02 22.73
C LEU A 192 0.46 -16.64 24.21
N ALA A 193 -0.42 -15.75 24.70
CA ALA A 193 -0.43 -15.33 26.09
C ALA A 193 -0.89 -16.45 27.04
N GLY A 194 -1.77 -17.34 26.56
CA GLY A 194 -2.24 -18.52 27.28
C GLY A 194 -1.46 -19.81 26.99
N ALA A 195 -0.46 -19.77 26.11
CA ALA A 195 0.31 -20.96 25.71
C ALA A 195 1.29 -21.42 26.80
N ASP A 196 1.63 -22.71 26.77
CA ASP A 196 2.72 -23.28 27.57
C ASP A 196 4.05 -22.66 27.12
N ALA A 197 4.66 -21.84 27.98
CA ALA A 197 5.88 -21.09 27.67
C ALA A 197 7.08 -22.02 27.39
N ASP A 198 7.07 -23.26 27.90
CA ASP A 198 8.13 -24.23 27.61
C ASP A 198 8.03 -24.81 26.19
N ARG A 199 6.89 -24.60 25.51
CA ARG A 199 6.60 -25.08 24.15
C ARG A 199 6.62 -23.98 23.10
N VAL A 200 6.82 -22.73 23.50
CA VAL A 200 6.90 -21.58 22.60
C VAL A 200 8.21 -20.84 22.83
N ARG A 201 9.08 -20.83 21.81
CA ARG A 201 10.38 -20.20 21.93
C ARG A 201 10.57 -19.11 20.89
N LEU A 202 10.71 -17.88 21.37
CA LEU A 202 11.15 -16.74 20.56
C LEU A 202 12.68 -16.79 20.40
N MET A 203 13.16 -16.98 19.18
CA MET A 203 14.58 -17.06 18.88
C MET A 203 15.27 -15.71 19.10
N PRO A 204 16.57 -15.67 19.44
CA PRO A 204 17.33 -14.43 19.53
C PRO A 204 17.24 -13.60 18.25
N ARG A 205 17.39 -12.28 18.37
CA ARG A 205 17.49 -11.40 17.21
C ARG A 205 18.76 -11.74 16.44
N ASP A 206 18.64 -12.06 15.15
CA ASP A 206 19.80 -12.18 14.26
C ASP A 206 20.27 -10.77 13.87
N PRO A 207 21.49 -10.34 14.27
CA PRO A 207 22.04 -9.04 13.90
C PRO A 207 22.39 -8.93 12.40
N GLY A 208 22.58 -10.07 11.72
CA GLY A 208 22.97 -10.17 10.31
C GLY A 208 21.80 -10.44 9.36
N ALA A 209 20.62 -10.81 9.87
CA ALA A 209 19.42 -10.96 9.05
C ALA A 209 19.01 -9.61 8.46
N VAL A 210 18.86 -9.58 7.13
CA VAL A 210 18.35 -8.42 6.39
C VAL A 210 16.86 -8.28 6.73
N GLY A 211 16.52 -7.37 7.64
CA GLY A 211 15.13 -7.13 8.07
C GLY A 211 15.01 -5.97 9.06
N ASP A 212 13.79 -5.46 9.21
CA ASP A 212 13.44 -4.52 10.26
C ASP A 212 13.65 -5.18 11.64
N GLY A 213 13.79 -4.40 12.70
CA GLY A 213 13.93 -4.95 14.06
C GLY A 213 12.71 -5.73 14.57
N HIS A 214 11.71 -5.97 13.73
CA HIS A 214 10.41 -6.53 14.09
C HIS A 214 10.23 -7.99 13.68
N ARG A 215 11.18 -8.58 12.93
CA ARG A 215 11.17 -10.02 12.61
C ARG A 215 12.02 -10.83 13.60
N ARG A 216 11.45 -11.91 14.12
CA ARG A 216 12.12 -12.84 15.05
C ARG A 216 11.75 -14.27 14.69
N GLY A 217 12.68 -15.20 14.85
CA GLY A 217 12.35 -16.61 14.73
C GLY A 217 11.40 -17.06 15.83
N LEU A 218 10.47 -17.94 15.50
CA LEU A 218 9.48 -18.47 16.43
C LEU A 218 9.38 -19.99 16.25
N GLU A 219 9.59 -20.70 17.36
CA GLU A 219 9.59 -22.14 17.46
C GLU A 219 8.40 -22.61 18.32
N PHE A 220 7.70 -23.63 17.83
CA PHE A 220 6.71 -24.39 18.58
C PHE A 220 7.22 -25.81 18.77
N HIS A 221 7.09 -26.35 19.97
CA HIS A 221 7.47 -27.73 20.29
C HIS A 221 6.25 -28.49 20.81
N ASP A 222 5.64 -29.32 19.96
CA ASP A 222 4.42 -30.09 20.27
C ASP A 222 3.36 -29.27 21.03
N LEU A 223 3.10 -28.01 20.65
CA LEU A 223 2.17 -27.14 21.36
C LEU A 223 0.72 -27.64 21.15
N PRO A 224 -0.02 -28.05 22.19
CA PRO A 224 -1.42 -28.40 22.04
C PRO A 224 -2.27 -27.16 21.74
N VAL A 225 -2.98 -27.20 20.62
CA VAL A 225 -3.89 -26.15 20.16
C VAL A 225 -5.31 -26.74 20.09
N PRO A 226 -6.32 -26.12 20.71
CA PRO A 226 -7.68 -26.67 20.73
C PRO A 226 -8.34 -26.62 19.34
N GLY A 227 -9.32 -27.49 19.10
CA GLY A 227 -10.01 -27.56 17.80
C GLY A 227 -10.78 -26.28 17.43
N ASP A 228 -11.20 -25.48 18.42
CA ASP A 228 -11.85 -24.18 18.21
C ASP A 228 -10.86 -23.07 17.80
N ALA A 229 -9.56 -23.37 17.67
CA ALA A 229 -8.58 -22.50 17.05
C ALA A 229 -8.67 -22.51 15.51
N LEU A 230 -9.28 -23.53 14.90
CA LEU A 230 -9.41 -23.63 13.44
C LEU A 230 -10.21 -22.46 12.87
N LEU A 231 -9.61 -21.71 11.94
CA LEU A 231 -10.25 -20.62 11.20
C LEU A 231 -10.76 -21.15 9.85
N GLY A 232 -12.05 -20.99 9.58
CA GLY A 232 -12.69 -21.57 8.40
C GLY A 232 -12.74 -23.11 8.45
N GLY A 233 -12.67 -23.75 7.28
CA GLY A 233 -12.63 -25.20 7.15
C GLY A 233 -11.21 -25.76 7.20
N ALA A 234 -11.09 -27.03 7.57
CA ALA A 234 -9.83 -27.77 7.41
C ALA A 234 -9.46 -27.83 5.93
N GLY A 235 -8.22 -27.47 5.59
CA GLY A 235 -7.74 -27.39 4.21
C GLY A 235 -8.02 -26.06 3.50
N ASP A 236 -8.63 -25.08 4.17
CA ASP A 236 -8.88 -23.76 3.57
C ASP A 236 -7.73 -22.76 3.80
N GLY A 237 -6.60 -23.19 4.37
CA GLY A 237 -5.50 -22.31 4.75
C GLY A 237 -4.90 -21.54 3.56
N THR A 238 -4.61 -22.22 2.46
CA THR A 238 -4.03 -21.59 1.25
C THR A 238 -4.95 -20.54 0.63
N PRO A 239 -6.22 -20.83 0.27
CA PRO A 239 -7.10 -19.82 -0.31
C PRO A 239 -7.38 -18.67 0.65
N LEU A 240 -7.47 -18.94 1.97
CA LEU A 240 -7.65 -17.90 2.98
C LEU A 240 -6.43 -16.98 3.08
N ALA A 241 -5.21 -17.53 3.10
CA ALA A 241 -3.97 -16.75 3.09
C ALA A 241 -3.89 -15.83 1.86
N LEU A 242 -4.21 -16.34 0.68
CA LEU A 242 -4.18 -15.56 -0.57
C LEU A 242 -5.24 -14.43 -0.58
N ARG A 243 -6.43 -14.64 -0.01
CA ARG A 243 -7.44 -13.57 0.15
C ARG A 243 -6.98 -12.51 1.15
N CYS A 244 -6.40 -12.91 2.27
CA CYS A 244 -5.83 -11.99 3.25
C CYS A 244 -4.69 -11.14 2.64
N LEU A 245 -3.84 -11.77 1.82
CA LEU A 245 -2.79 -11.08 1.07
C LEU A 245 -3.37 -10.03 0.12
N GLN A 246 -4.49 -10.30 -0.57
CA GLN A 246 -5.13 -9.28 -1.41
C GLN A 246 -5.50 -8.04 -0.61
N VAL A 247 -6.08 -8.20 0.59
CA VAL A 247 -6.43 -7.05 1.45
C VAL A 247 -5.16 -6.31 1.85
N THR A 248 -4.19 -6.97 2.47
CA THR A 248 -2.95 -6.29 2.95
C THR A 248 -2.19 -5.58 1.82
N ARG A 249 -2.08 -6.20 0.64
CA ARG A 249 -1.48 -5.63 -0.59
C ARG A 249 -2.19 -4.39 -1.12
N SER A 250 -3.50 -4.27 -0.89
CA SER A 250 -4.23 -3.05 -1.28
C SER A 250 -3.99 -1.87 -0.34
N LEU A 251 -3.60 -2.12 0.91
CA LEU A 251 -3.59 -1.12 1.96
C LEU A 251 -2.19 -0.61 2.25
N VAL A 252 -1.25 -1.51 2.51
CA VAL A 252 0.09 -1.16 3.01
C VAL A 252 0.85 -0.22 2.06
N PRO A 253 0.87 -0.43 0.72
CA PRO A 253 1.49 0.53 -0.19
C PRO A 253 0.89 1.95 -0.09
N GLY A 254 -0.42 2.02 0.15
CA GLY A 254 -1.14 3.25 0.42
C GLY A 254 -0.78 3.90 1.75
N MET A 255 -0.40 3.12 2.77
CA MET A 255 -0.02 3.65 4.08
C MET A 255 1.39 4.27 4.03
N VAL A 256 2.34 3.58 3.41
CA VAL A 256 3.76 4.02 3.34
C VAL A 256 3.99 5.25 2.46
N LEU A 257 3.01 5.64 1.64
CA LEU A 257 3.01 6.91 0.91
C LEU A 257 3.19 8.13 1.84
N GLY A 258 2.78 8.02 3.11
CA GLY A 258 3.00 9.05 4.11
C GLY A 258 4.48 9.42 4.25
N GLY A 259 5.40 8.46 4.25
CA GLY A 259 6.84 8.76 4.37
C GLY A 259 7.41 9.50 3.15
N ALA A 260 6.88 9.20 1.96
CA ALA A 260 7.27 9.90 0.74
C ALA A 260 6.70 11.32 0.65
N ASP A 261 5.54 11.60 1.28
CA ASP A 261 5.02 12.96 1.49
C ASP A 261 6.02 13.79 2.30
N THR A 262 6.49 13.26 3.43
CA THR A 262 7.53 13.91 4.26
C THR A 262 8.81 14.14 3.46
N ALA A 263 9.25 13.15 2.66
CA ALA A 263 10.42 13.29 1.82
C ALA A 263 10.32 14.44 0.82
N LEU A 264 9.18 14.55 0.12
CA LEU A 264 8.92 15.64 -0.80
C LEU A 264 8.87 16.99 -0.08
N ARG A 265 8.23 17.04 1.09
CA ARG A 265 8.16 18.23 1.93
C ARG A 265 9.53 18.73 2.36
N THR A 266 10.39 17.84 2.86
CA THR A 266 11.77 18.16 3.22
C THR A 266 12.57 18.66 2.02
N ALA A 267 12.34 18.11 0.82
CA ALA A 267 12.99 18.61 -0.39
C ALA A 267 12.50 20.00 -0.81
N VAL A 268 11.21 20.28 -0.68
CA VAL A 268 10.63 21.62 -0.93
C VAL A 268 11.19 22.63 0.07
N GLU A 269 11.18 22.31 1.35
CA GLU A 269 11.75 23.15 2.42
C GLU A 269 13.22 23.48 2.14
N CYS A 270 14.03 22.45 1.86
CA CYS A 270 15.45 22.61 1.52
C CYS A 270 15.64 23.52 0.31
N GLY A 271 14.78 23.35 -0.70
CA GLY A 271 14.82 24.09 -1.95
C GLY A 271 14.38 25.55 -1.84
N LEU A 272 13.61 25.91 -0.82
CA LEU A 272 13.18 27.29 -0.52
C LEU A 272 14.17 28.04 0.37
N GLN A 273 14.78 27.39 1.36
CA GLN A 273 15.52 28.07 2.44
C GLN A 273 17.01 28.31 2.16
N HIS A 274 17.62 27.61 1.21
CA HIS A 274 19.08 27.53 1.16
C HIS A 274 19.69 27.83 -0.21
N PRO A 275 20.36 28.98 -0.41
CA PRO A 275 21.09 29.24 -1.63
C PRO A 275 22.18 28.17 -1.87
N SER A 276 22.08 27.43 -2.97
CA SER A 276 23.20 26.75 -3.61
C SER A 276 24.12 27.80 -4.29
N TYR A 277 25.30 27.40 -4.77
CA TYR A 277 26.20 28.30 -5.54
C TYR A 277 25.44 28.91 -6.74
N GLY A 278 24.86 30.10 -6.56
CA GLY A 278 24.08 30.82 -7.57
C GLY A 278 22.60 31.10 -7.27
N GLY A 279 22.03 30.70 -6.12
CA GLY A 279 20.61 30.95 -5.78
C GLY A 279 19.93 29.79 -5.06
N ALA A 280 18.66 29.95 -4.64
CA ALA A 280 17.90 28.86 -4.01
C ALA A 280 17.68 27.68 -4.99
N PRO A 281 17.74 26.40 -4.56
CA PRO A 281 17.66 25.26 -5.47
C PRO A 281 16.44 25.30 -6.39
N LEU A 282 15.28 25.76 -5.92
CA LEU A 282 14.06 25.87 -6.73
C LEU A 282 14.05 27.03 -7.75
N GLU A 283 15.13 27.80 -7.86
CA GLU A 283 15.37 28.71 -8.98
C GLU A 283 15.88 27.96 -10.23
N HIS A 284 16.47 26.77 -10.05
CA HIS A 284 16.99 25.97 -11.15
C HIS A 284 15.90 25.10 -11.79
N PRO A 285 15.70 25.14 -13.13
CA PRO A 285 14.67 24.36 -13.82
C PRO A 285 14.71 22.85 -13.54
N HIS A 286 15.91 22.28 -13.37
CA HIS A 286 16.08 20.85 -13.09
C HIS A 286 15.53 20.44 -11.72
N HIS A 287 15.72 21.26 -10.67
CA HIS A 287 15.17 20.98 -9.34
C HIS A 287 13.65 21.16 -9.31
N ARG A 288 13.14 22.20 -9.99
CA ARG A 288 11.69 22.42 -10.18
C ARG A 288 11.02 21.21 -10.82
N ALA A 289 11.62 20.68 -11.89
CA ALA A 289 11.13 19.47 -12.56
C ALA A 289 11.21 18.22 -11.67
N ALA A 290 12.27 18.08 -10.85
CA ALA A 290 12.40 16.95 -9.93
C ALA A 290 11.28 16.95 -8.87
N VAL A 291 10.98 18.11 -8.26
CA VAL A 291 9.90 18.27 -7.28
C VAL A 291 8.53 18.04 -7.91
N ALA A 292 8.24 18.64 -9.07
CA ALA A 292 6.97 18.44 -9.76
C ALA A 292 6.77 16.96 -10.15
N ARG A 293 7.81 16.30 -10.67
CA ARG A 293 7.75 14.87 -11.03
C ARG A 293 7.56 13.98 -9.81
N ALA A 294 8.21 14.32 -8.68
CA ALA A 294 8.01 13.59 -7.43
C ALA A 294 6.56 13.66 -6.98
N PHE A 295 5.97 14.87 -6.94
CA PHE A 295 4.56 15.06 -6.61
C PHE A 295 3.62 14.27 -7.52
N VAL A 296 3.81 14.36 -8.84
CA VAL A 296 3.01 13.61 -9.82
C VAL A 296 3.14 12.11 -9.63
N THR A 297 4.34 11.62 -9.28
CA THR A 297 4.55 10.18 -9.02
C THR A 297 3.83 9.75 -7.74
N LEU A 298 3.79 10.59 -6.69
CA LEU A 298 2.96 10.32 -5.50
C LEU A 298 1.48 10.23 -5.86
N LEU A 299 0.97 11.12 -6.72
CA LEU A 299 -0.42 11.06 -7.20
C LEU A 299 -0.70 9.78 -8.00
N VAL A 300 0.23 9.31 -8.84
CA VAL A 300 0.12 8.02 -9.54
C VAL A 300 -0.02 6.86 -8.55
N CYS A 301 0.87 6.83 -7.54
CA CYS A 301 0.83 5.81 -6.50
C CYS A 301 -0.47 5.88 -5.67
N ASP A 302 -0.97 7.08 -5.39
CA ASP A 302 -2.23 7.27 -4.69
C ASP A 302 -3.45 6.84 -5.51
N CYS A 303 -3.45 7.07 -6.84
CA CYS A 303 -4.51 6.56 -7.71
C CYS A 303 -4.59 5.03 -7.62
N LEU A 304 -3.44 4.35 -7.64
CA LEU A 304 -3.38 2.89 -7.48
C LEU A 304 -3.82 2.42 -6.09
N ALA A 305 -3.37 3.10 -5.03
CA ALA A 305 -3.75 2.77 -3.65
C ALA A 305 -5.26 2.97 -3.42
N LEU A 306 -5.81 4.09 -3.88
CA LEU A 306 -7.24 4.39 -3.82
C LEU A 306 -8.06 3.28 -4.51
N VAL A 307 -7.73 3.01 -5.77
CA VAL A 307 -8.43 2.02 -6.59
C VAL A 307 -8.33 0.62 -5.97
N ALA A 308 -7.15 0.19 -5.50
CA ALA A 308 -6.98 -1.12 -4.89
C ALA A 308 -7.79 -1.27 -3.59
N ALA A 309 -7.76 -0.27 -2.70
CA ALA A 309 -8.50 -0.30 -1.44
C ALA A 309 -10.01 -0.27 -1.66
N ARG A 310 -10.50 0.55 -2.62
CA ARG A 310 -11.93 0.66 -2.95
C ARG A 310 -12.46 -0.53 -3.73
N ALA A 311 -11.61 -1.21 -4.50
CA ALA A 311 -11.99 -2.44 -5.21
C ALA A 311 -12.44 -3.54 -4.24
N LEU A 312 -11.88 -3.61 -3.02
CA LEU A 312 -12.33 -4.55 -1.99
C LEU A 312 -13.82 -4.39 -1.62
N HIS A 313 -14.38 -3.19 -1.81
CA HIS A 313 -15.79 -2.88 -1.55
C HIS A 313 -16.66 -3.02 -2.81
N LEU A 314 -16.17 -2.48 -3.93
CA LEU A 314 -16.98 -2.29 -5.13
C LEU A 314 -16.85 -3.43 -6.14
N LEU A 315 -15.70 -4.10 -6.17
CA LEU A 315 -15.31 -5.09 -7.16
C LEU A 315 -14.59 -6.30 -6.52
N PRO A 316 -15.08 -6.89 -5.42
CA PRO A 316 -14.31 -7.89 -4.66
C PRO A 316 -13.89 -9.10 -5.51
N GLU A 317 -14.68 -9.52 -6.50
CA GLU A 317 -14.33 -10.60 -7.41
C GLU A 317 -13.19 -10.26 -8.38
N HIS A 318 -12.90 -8.97 -8.58
CA HIS A 318 -11.91 -8.49 -9.55
C HIS A 318 -10.70 -7.81 -8.88
N SER A 319 -10.66 -7.75 -7.55
CA SER A 319 -9.62 -7.06 -6.77
C SER A 319 -8.22 -7.69 -6.90
N SER A 320 -8.11 -8.96 -7.25
CA SER A 320 -6.82 -9.66 -7.29
C SER A 320 -5.77 -8.99 -8.19
N LEU A 321 -6.16 -8.35 -9.28
CA LEU A 321 -5.25 -7.64 -10.18
C LEU A 321 -4.85 -6.25 -9.66
N PRO A 322 -5.78 -5.31 -9.35
CA PRO A 322 -5.40 -4.01 -8.80
C PRO A 322 -4.55 -4.12 -7.53
N THR A 323 -4.88 -5.04 -6.63
CA THR A 323 -4.09 -5.25 -5.39
C THR A 323 -2.67 -5.73 -5.69
N ALA A 324 -2.49 -6.63 -6.66
CA ALA A 324 -1.17 -7.13 -7.05
C ALA A 324 -0.34 -6.08 -7.80
N VAL A 325 -0.96 -5.27 -8.66
CA VAL A 325 -0.30 -4.14 -9.35
C VAL A 325 0.17 -3.09 -8.35
N THR A 326 -0.68 -2.75 -7.37
CA THR A 326 -0.34 -1.77 -6.33
C THR A 326 0.84 -2.23 -5.49
N GLU A 327 0.83 -3.47 -5.01
CA GLU A 327 1.98 -4.07 -4.28
C GLU A 327 3.25 -4.10 -5.12
N TYR A 328 3.12 -4.40 -6.42
CA TYR A 328 4.25 -4.51 -7.33
C TYR A 328 4.92 -3.15 -7.62
N LEU A 329 4.11 -2.17 -8.04
CA LEU A 329 4.61 -0.97 -8.68
C LEU A 329 4.87 0.17 -7.68
N VAL A 330 3.99 0.34 -6.68
CA VAL A 330 4.04 1.51 -5.78
C VAL A 330 5.36 1.59 -5.01
N PRO A 331 5.84 0.54 -4.32
CA PRO A 331 7.06 0.65 -3.53
C PRO A 331 8.30 1.00 -4.37
N GLY A 332 8.42 0.44 -5.56
CA GLY A 332 9.50 0.74 -6.50
C GLY A 332 9.48 2.20 -6.96
N LEU A 333 8.29 2.72 -7.31
CA LEU A 333 8.11 4.13 -7.68
C LEU A 333 8.45 5.08 -6.51
N LEU A 334 8.10 4.72 -5.28
CA LEU A 334 8.40 5.55 -4.10
C LEU A 334 9.88 5.59 -3.80
N GLN A 335 10.56 4.43 -3.81
CA GLN A 335 12.00 4.37 -3.61
C GLN A 335 12.74 5.23 -4.64
N GLU A 336 12.38 5.10 -5.92
CA GLU A 336 12.99 5.89 -6.98
C GLU A 336 12.67 7.39 -6.85
N THR A 337 11.42 7.72 -6.51
CA THR A 337 10.98 9.12 -6.32
C THR A 337 11.80 9.81 -5.23
N VAL A 338 11.96 9.13 -4.09
CA VAL A 338 12.74 9.67 -2.98
C VAL A 338 14.22 9.82 -3.34
N GLN A 339 14.80 8.86 -4.06
CA GLN A 339 16.17 8.95 -4.57
C GLN A 339 16.34 10.10 -5.58
N ASN A 340 15.35 10.34 -6.42
CA ASN A 340 15.34 11.41 -7.42
C ASN A 340 15.26 12.82 -6.81
N LEU A 341 14.96 12.94 -5.50
CA LEU A 341 15.03 14.21 -4.76
C LEU A 341 16.44 14.53 -4.25
N ALA A 342 17.39 13.59 -4.31
CA ALA A 342 18.77 13.79 -3.86
C ALA A 342 19.46 15.04 -4.45
N PRO A 343 19.30 15.40 -5.74
CA PRO A 343 19.88 16.62 -6.28
C PRO A 343 19.38 17.90 -5.61
N VAL A 344 18.10 17.93 -5.19
CA VAL A 344 17.51 19.08 -4.48
C VAL A 344 18.04 19.16 -3.06
N LEU A 345 18.20 18.01 -2.41
CA LEU A 345 18.62 17.89 -1.01
C LEU A 345 20.14 18.05 -0.81
N GLY A 346 20.94 17.77 -1.84
CA GLY A 346 22.40 17.82 -1.79
C GLY A 346 22.98 16.93 -0.68
N ALA A 347 24.03 17.39 -0.01
CA ALA A 347 24.68 16.63 1.07
C ALA A 347 23.74 16.31 2.26
N ARG A 348 22.66 17.08 2.44
CA ARG A 348 21.68 16.86 3.52
C ARG A 348 20.83 15.62 3.30
N PHE A 349 20.84 15.03 2.10
CA PHE A 349 20.26 13.72 1.86
C PHE A 349 20.82 12.64 2.80
N HIS A 350 22.03 12.84 3.33
CA HIS A 350 22.68 11.95 4.29
C HIS A 350 22.62 12.45 5.74
N ALA A 351 21.87 13.51 6.03
CA ALA A 351 21.75 14.07 7.37
C ALA A 351 20.81 13.24 8.26
N ASP A 352 21.09 13.27 9.57
CA ASP A 352 20.42 12.43 10.57
C ASP A 352 19.40 13.19 11.43
N GLU A 353 19.26 14.50 11.19
CA GLU A 353 18.45 15.42 12.00
C GLU A 353 17.19 15.88 11.24
N GLY A 354 16.15 16.27 11.99
CA GLY A 354 14.88 16.77 11.45
C GLY A 354 14.21 15.80 10.46
N GLY A 355 13.50 16.36 9.47
CA GLY A 355 12.88 15.59 8.38
C GLY A 355 13.86 14.76 7.53
N TYR A 356 15.14 15.14 7.46
CA TYR A 356 16.17 14.38 6.73
C TYR A 356 16.46 13.01 7.39
N GLY A 357 16.41 12.95 8.72
CA GLY A 357 16.53 11.69 9.45
C GLY A 357 15.37 10.73 9.14
N VAL A 358 14.15 11.26 8.99
CA VAL A 358 12.96 10.48 8.58
C VAL A 358 13.13 9.93 7.17
N LEU A 359 13.60 10.75 6.23
CA LEU A 359 13.90 10.35 4.85
C LEU A 359 14.84 9.14 4.80
N ARG A 360 15.94 9.20 5.55
CA ARG A 360 16.94 8.12 5.59
C ARG A 360 16.34 6.83 6.16
N ARG A 361 15.59 6.93 7.25
CA ARG A 361 14.90 5.76 7.84
C ARG A 361 13.86 5.19 6.91
N TYR A 362 13.09 6.03 6.21
CA TYR A 362 12.13 5.60 5.20
C TYR A 362 12.81 4.76 4.10
N LEU A 363 13.91 5.24 3.50
CA LEU A 363 14.65 4.49 2.49
C LEU A 363 15.26 3.18 3.01
N ARG A 364 15.68 3.16 4.28
CA ARG A 364 16.20 1.98 4.96
C ARG A 364 15.11 0.94 5.21
N ASP A 365 13.93 1.39 5.64
CA ASP A 365 12.88 0.54 6.19
C ASP A 365 11.85 0.10 5.14
N LEU A 366 11.64 0.90 4.09
CA LEU A 366 10.69 0.58 3.01
C LEU A 366 10.98 -0.81 2.37
N PRO A 367 12.22 -1.15 1.96
CA PRO A 367 12.51 -2.48 1.44
C PRO A 367 12.39 -3.61 2.49
N ARG A 368 12.51 -3.26 3.78
CA ARG A 368 12.52 -4.20 4.90
C ARG A 368 11.12 -4.57 5.37
N ALA A 369 10.15 -3.69 5.18
CA ALA A 369 8.74 -3.90 5.53
C ALA A 369 7.97 -4.81 4.54
N GLY A 370 8.68 -5.71 3.83
CA GLY A 370 8.09 -6.55 2.77
C GLY A 370 7.88 -5.83 1.43
N LEU A 371 7.92 -4.49 1.42
CA LEU A 371 7.68 -3.63 0.25
C LEU A 371 8.95 -3.43 -0.63
N GLY A 372 9.86 -4.39 -0.60
CA GLY A 372 11.05 -4.44 -1.44
C GLY A 372 10.88 -5.42 -2.60
N ARG A 373 11.99 -6.09 -2.97
CA ARG A 373 11.98 -7.14 -4.00
C ARG A 373 11.06 -8.32 -3.66
N ALA A 374 10.84 -8.60 -2.37
CA ALA A 374 9.95 -9.66 -1.91
C ALA A 374 8.49 -9.37 -2.25
N GLY A 375 7.97 -8.18 -1.89
CA GLY A 375 6.64 -7.72 -2.26
C GLY A 375 6.45 -7.65 -3.78
N ALA A 376 7.45 -7.14 -4.50
CA ALA A 376 7.42 -7.13 -5.97
C ALA A 376 7.30 -8.56 -6.57
N ALA A 377 8.10 -9.52 -6.07
CA ALA A 377 7.99 -10.91 -6.50
C ALA A 377 6.60 -11.51 -6.17
N ALA A 378 6.07 -11.20 -4.99
CA ALA A 378 4.75 -11.65 -4.57
C ALA A 378 3.60 -11.05 -5.42
N GLY A 379 3.74 -9.79 -5.86
CA GLY A 379 2.85 -9.14 -6.82
C GLY A 379 2.91 -9.81 -8.20
N LEU A 380 4.11 -10.10 -8.71
CA LEU A 380 4.30 -10.82 -9.96
C LEU A 380 3.66 -12.21 -9.92
N ALA A 381 3.89 -12.96 -8.84
CA ALA A 381 3.30 -14.29 -8.65
C ALA A 381 1.76 -14.28 -8.65
N ALA A 382 1.14 -13.17 -8.24
CA ALA A 382 -0.32 -13.00 -8.28
C ALA A 382 -0.84 -12.56 -9.66
N MET A 383 -0.09 -11.76 -10.41
CA MET A 383 -0.50 -11.24 -11.73
C MET A 383 -0.34 -12.28 -12.85
N LEU A 384 0.86 -12.85 -12.97
CA LEU A 384 1.28 -13.61 -14.16
C LEU A 384 0.37 -14.79 -14.52
N PRO A 385 -0.13 -15.61 -13.56
CA PRO A 385 -1.03 -16.71 -13.89
C PRO A 385 -2.36 -16.28 -14.53
N GLN A 386 -2.74 -15.01 -14.39
CA GLN A 386 -4.02 -14.50 -14.89
C GLN A 386 -3.94 -13.99 -16.33
N PHE A 387 -2.75 -13.63 -16.82
CA PHE A 387 -2.56 -12.93 -18.09
C PHE A 387 -3.07 -13.69 -19.33
N PRO A 388 -2.79 -15.01 -19.51
CA PRO A 388 -3.26 -15.71 -20.70
C PRO A 388 -4.79 -15.66 -20.86
N ARG A 389 -5.52 -15.84 -19.75
CA ARG A 389 -6.99 -15.75 -19.74
C ARG A 389 -7.46 -14.33 -20.05
N LEU A 390 -6.90 -13.33 -19.39
CA LEU A 390 -7.29 -11.93 -19.57
C LEU A 390 -7.04 -11.44 -21.01
N ALA A 391 -5.91 -11.83 -21.60
CA ALA A 391 -5.58 -11.53 -22.98
C ALA A 391 -6.57 -12.22 -23.96
N GLY A 392 -7.05 -13.41 -23.62
CA GLY A 392 -8.12 -14.10 -24.35
C GLY A 392 -9.42 -13.31 -24.34
N ASP A 393 -9.93 -13.04 -23.14
CA ASP A 393 -11.36 -12.84 -22.91
C ASP A 393 -11.74 -11.44 -22.39
N ALA A 394 -10.85 -10.77 -21.64
CA ALA A 394 -11.19 -9.56 -20.89
C ALA A 394 -10.59 -8.25 -21.48
N TRP A 395 -9.29 -8.25 -21.79
CA TRP A 395 -8.61 -7.05 -22.27
C TRP A 395 -9.21 -6.53 -23.58
N LEU A 396 -9.45 -5.22 -23.63
CA LEU A 396 -10.10 -4.47 -24.73
C LEU A 396 -11.60 -4.77 -24.93
N ARG A 397 -12.23 -5.63 -24.12
CA ARG A 397 -13.62 -6.09 -24.34
C ARG A 397 -14.56 -5.91 -23.15
N GLY A 398 -14.03 -5.73 -21.94
CA GLY A 398 -14.82 -5.56 -20.71
C GLY A 398 -15.31 -4.12 -20.45
N PRO A 399 -16.36 -3.95 -19.63
CA PRO A 399 -16.80 -2.64 -19.16
C PRO A 399 -15.77 -2.02 -18.21
N GLY A 400 -15.76 -0.70 -18.13
CA GLY A 400 -14.96 0.04 -17.16
C GLY A 400 -15.44 -0.14 -15.72
N ALA A 401 -14.57 0.22 -14.79
CA ALA A 401 -14.91 0.30 -13.38
C ALA A 401 -15.99 1.36 -13.11
N PRO A 402 -16.84 1.18 -12.08
CA PRO A 402 -17.80 2.19 -11.67
C PRO A 402 -17.07 3.47 -11.23
N ALA A 403 -17.66 4.65 -11.49
CA ALA A 403 -17.08 5.95 -11.13
C ALA A 403 -16.74 6.07 -9.63
N ALA A 404 -17.54 5.42 -8.76
CA ALA A 404 -17.28 5.35 -7.33
C ALA A 404 -15.91 4.73 -6.98
N LEU A 405 -15.26 3.97 -7.86
CA LEU A 405 -13.91 3.45 -7.62
C LEU A 405 -12.85 4.55 -7.56
N PHE A 406 -13.11 5.69 -8.21
CA PHE A 406 -12.14 6.76 -8.45
C PHE A 406 -12.39 8.03 -7.63
N THR A 407 -13.37 8.01 -6.72
CA THR A 407 -13.71 9.16 -5.85
C THR A 407 -13.58 8.77 -4.37
N ASP A 408 -13.76 9.73 -3.48
CA ASP A 408 -13.84 9.53 -2.02
C ASP A 408 -15.26 9.22 -1.50
N GLY A 409 -16.22 9.08 -2.42
CA GLY A 409 -17.64 8.89 -2.14
C GLY A 409 -17.98 7.61 -1.34
N PRO A 410 -19.27 7.44 -0.98
CA PRO A 410 -19.71 6.37 -0.08
C PRO A 410 -19.41 4.97 -0.63
N LEU A 411 -19.15 4.03 0.28
CA LEU A 411 -18.85 2.64 -0.01
C LEU A 411 -19.84 1.69 0.70
N PRO A 412 -20.22 0.58 0.04
CA PRO A 412 -20.88 -0.53 0.73
C PRO A 412 -19.90 -1.21 1.70
N PRO A 413 -20.38 -1.98 2.70
CA PRO A 413 -19.51 -2.83 3.50
C PRO A 413 -18.68 -3.79 2.63
N ALA A 414 -17.42 -4.02 2.99
CA ALA A 414 -16.58 -4.99 2.28
C ALA A 414 -17.00 -6.42 2.62
N ASP A 415 -17.08 -7.27 1.61
CA ASP A 415 -17.32 -8.70 1.76
C ASP A 415 -16.05 -9.47 1.35
N LEU A 416 -15.25 -9.85 2.35
CA LEU A 416 -14.00 -10.57 2.14
C LEU A 416 -14.22 -11.99 1.60
N GLY A 417 -15.42 -12.56 1.77
CA GLY A 417 -15.79 -13.88 1.23
C GLY A 417 -15.93 -13.88 -0.29
N ARG A 418 -16.24 -12.72 -0.89
CA ARG A 418 -16.36 -12.53 -2.34
C ARG A 418 -15.02 -12.31 -3.04
N LEU A 419 -13.91 -12.20 -2.31
CA LEU A 419 -12.58 -12.07 -2.92
C LEU A 419 -12.22 -13.33 -3.71
N ALA A 420 -12.16 -13.18 -5.03
CA ALA A 420 -11.71 -14.23 -5.93
C ALA A 420 -10.18 -14.23 -6.01
N LEU A 421 -9.58 -15.42 -6.15
CA LEU A 421 -8.12 -15.55 -6.31
C LEU A 421 -7.64 -15.15 -7.71
N THR A 422 -8.55 -15.18 -8.70
CA THR A 422 -8.27 -14.76 -10.07
C THR A 422 -9.44 -13.93 -10.60
N ALA A 423 -9.13 -12.80 -11.23
CA ALA A 423 -10.12 -11.86 -11.75
C ALA A 423 -10.72 -12.34 -13.08
N GLY A 424 -12.05 -12.52 -13.13
CA GLY A 424 -12.76 -12.92 -14.34
C GLY A 424 -12.83 -11.83 -15.42
N ALA A 425 -12.55 -10.57 -15.04
CA ALA A 425 -12.50 -9.41 -15.92
C ALA A 425 -11.43 -8.43 -15.43
N ASP A 426 -11.16 -7.40 -16.24
CA ASP A 426 -10.25 -6.30 -15.89
C ASP A 426 -10.97 -4.94 -16.08
N PRO A 427 -11.66 -4.45 -15.04
CA PRO A 427 -12.37 -3.18 -15.11
C PRO A 427 -11.47 -1.96 -15.34
N LEU A 428 -10.19 -2.00 -14.95
CA LEU A 428 -9.27 -0.88 -15.19
C LEU A 428 -8.82 -0.83 -16.65
N ALA A 429 -8.55 -1.99 -17.26
CA ALA A 429 -8.38 -2.06 -18.71
C ALA A 429 -9.64 -1.58 -19.46
N GLY A 430 -10.83 -1.91 -18.94
CA GLY A 430 -12.11 -1.38 -19.41
C GLY A 430 -12.18 0.15 -19.33
N THR A 431 -11.82 0.73 -18.18
CA THR A 431 -11.78 2.18 -17.94
C THR A 431 -10.86 2.88 -18.92
N LEU A 432 -9.67 2.34 -19.19
CA LEU A 432 -8.78 2.89 -20.22
C LEU A 432 -9.44 2.90 -21.60
N CYS A 433 -10.11 1.81 -21.97
CA CYS A 433 -10.78 1.71 -23.27
C CYS A 433 -11.99 2.65 -23.39
N GLU A 434 -12.72 2.89 -22.30
CA GLU A 434 -13.80 3.88 -22.24
C GLU A 434 -13.26 5.30 -22.32
N ALA A 435 -12.20 5.59 -21.57
CA ALA A 435 -11.52 6.87 -21.58
C ALA A 435 -11.06 7.25 -22.99
N VAL A 436 -10.41 6.34 -23.71
CA VAL A 436 -9.98 6.56 -25.10
C VAL A 436 -11.17 6.74 -26.05
N ARG A 437 -12.25 5.95 -25.92
CA ARG A 437 -13.45 6.15 -26.74
C ARG A 437 -14.10 7.51 -26.51
N ALA A 438 -14.04 8.03 -25.29
CA ALA A 438 -14.61 9.33 -24.92
C ALA A 438 -13.64 10.51 -25.13
N CYS A 439 -12.38 10.29 -25.53
CA CYS A 439 -11.35 11.32 -25.43
C CYS A 439 -11.57 12.54 -26.35
N GLY A 440 -12.25 12.33 -27.50
CA GLY A 440 -12.67 13.40 -28.40
C GLY A 440 -13.75 14.32 -27.80
N SER A 441 -14.50 13.84 -26.81
CA SER A 441 -15.52 14.61 -26.08
C SER A 441 -15.03 15.24 -24.79
N TRP A 442 -13.78 15.01 -24.39
CA TRP A 442 -13.24 15.61 -23.18
C TRP A 442 -13.24 17.13 -23.27
N GLN A 443 -13.78 17.75 -22.21
CA GLN A 443 -13.77 19.19 -21.99
C GLN A 443 -12.90 19.45 -20.77
N GLY A 444 -12.02 20.45 -20.87
CA GLY A 444 -11.27 20.91 -19.70
C GLY A 444 -12.14 21.80 -18.82
N PRO A 445 -11.70 22.10 -17.59
CA PRO A 445 -12.34 23.12 -16.77
C PRO A 445 -12.32 24.48 -17.49
N PRO A 446 -13.16 25.45 -17.08
CA PRO A 446 -13.19 26.78 -17.67
C PRO A 446 -11.79 27.38 -17.83
N GLY A 447 -11.45 27.85 -19.03
CA GLY A 447 -10.12 28.40 -19.34
C GLY A 447 -9.13 27.38 -19.92
N VAL A 448 -9.44 26.09 -19.91
CA VAL A 448 -8.62 25.05 -20.56
C VAL A 448 -9.18 24.74 -21.95
N GLY A 449 -8.52 25.25 -22.99
CA GLY A 449 -8.92 25.03 -24.38
C GLY A 449 -8.63 23.61 -24.90
N PRO A 450 -9.25 23.18 -26.01
CA PRO A 450 -9.08 21.84 -26.58
C PRO A 450 -7.61 21.45 -26.88
N ALA A 451 -6.77 22.42 -27.24
CA ALA A 451 -5.36 22.19 -27.53
C ALA A 451 -4.55 21.72 -26.30
N ALA A 452 -4.98 22.07 -25.08
CA ALA A 452 -4.32 21.64 -23.85
C ALA A 452 -4.57 20.15 -23.53
N LEU A 453 -5.64 19.57 -24.09
CA LEU A 453 -5.99 18.15 -23.91
C LEU A 453 -5.37 17.24 -24.97
N GLU A 454 -4.82 17.79 -26.06
CA GLU A 454 -4.30 16.99 -27.16
C GLU A 454 -3.17 16.04 -26.74
N PRO A 455 -2.15 16.48 -25.97
CA PRO A 455 -1.13 15.56 -25.47
C PRO A 455 -1.71 14.46 -24.58
N LEU A 456 -2.74 14.77 -23.77
CA LEU A 456 -3.42 13.79 -22.92
C LEU A 456 -4.15 12.73 -23.74
N ARG A 457 -4.81 13.12 -24.84
CA ARG A 457 -5.47 12.19 -25.77
C ARG A 457 -4.46 11.27 -26.45
N GLU A 458 -3.35 11.82 -26.95
CA GLU A 458 -2.27 11.03 -27.56
C GLU A 458 -1.69 10.01 -26.57
N LEU A 459 -1.44 10.42 -25.33
CA LEU A 459 -0.93 9.55 -24.27
C LEU A 459 -1.94 8.44 -23.91
N ALA A 460 -3.21 8.77 -23.75
CA ALA A 460 -4.26 7.79 -23.47
C ALA A 460 -4.39 6.75 -24.60
N GLN A 461 -4.36 7.19 -25.86
CA GLN A 461 -4.34 6.29 -27.02
C GLN A 461 -3.09 5.41 -27.00
N GLY A 462 -1.92 5.98 -26.70
CA GLY A 462 -0.66 5.25 -26.58
C GLY A 462 -0.70 4.13 -25.53
N LEU A 463 -1.36 4.35 -24.39
CA LEU A 463 -1.57 3.32 -23.37
C LEU A 463 -2.54 2.21 -23.84
N GLN A 464 -3.60 2.55 -24.58
CA GLN A 464 -4.49 1.54 -25.14
C GLN A 464 -3.78 0.70 -26.21
N ASP A 465 -2.91 1.33 -27.02
CA ASP A 465 -2.09 0.62 -28.00
C ASP A 465 -1.08 -0.30 -27.32
N GLU A 466 -0.50 0.14 -26.20
CA GLU A 466 0.35 -0.71 -25.34
C GLU A 466 -0.42 -1.92 -24.80
N LEU A 467 -1.65 -1.73 -24.31
CA LEU A 467 -2.53 -2.83 -23.87
C LEU A 467 -2.84 -3.81 -25.01
N ARG A 468 -3.00 -3.31 -26.25
CA ARG A 468 -3.19 -4.16 -27.43
C ARG A 468 -1.94 -4.99 -27.74
N GLY A 469 -0.76 -4.39 -27.68
CA GLY A 469 0.51 -5.10 -27.83
C GLY A 469 0.70 -6.16 -26.74
N LEU A 470 0.44 -5.82 -25.48
CA LEU A 470 0.50 -6.77 -24.35
C LEU A 470 -0.41 -7.97 -24.56
N ARG A 471 -1.63 -7.74 -25.08
CA ARG A 471 -2.57 -8.80 -25.41
C ARG A 471 -2.04 -9.73 -26.48
N GLU A 472 -1.43 -9.19 -27.53
CA GLU A 472 -0.83 -9.98 -28.61
C GLU A 472 0.37 -10.79 -28.13
N ASP A 473 1.27 -10.16 -27.37
CA ASP A 473 2.43 -10.82 -26.76
C ASP A 473 2.00 -11.97 -25.84
N CYS A 474 0.98 -11.74 -24.99
CA CYS A 474 0.45 -12.77 -24.09
C CYS A 474 -0.18 -13.96 -24.84
N ARG A 475 -0.82 -13.70 -25.99
CA ARG A 475 -1.44 -14.74 -26.83
C ARG A 475 -0.42 -15.54 -27.63
N ALA A 476 0.74 -14.95 -27.91
CA ALA A 476 1.84 -15.60 -28.59
C ALA A 476 2.65 -16.53 -27.66
N LEU A 477 2.44 -16.43 -26.34
CA LEU A 477 3.09 -17.32 -25.39
C LEU A 477 2.63 -18.77 -25.59
N PRO A 478 3.55 -19.74 -25.61
CA PRO A 478 3.18 -21.13 -25.68
C PRO A 478 2.36 -21.52 -24.44
N PRO A 479 1.34 -22.38 -24.56
CA PRO A 479 0.69 -22.96 -23.40
C PRO A 479 1.73 -23.74 -22.59
N GLY A 480 1.86 -23.45 -21.30
CA GLY A 480 2.96 -23.97 -20.48
C GLY A 480 2.60 -24.15 -19.01
N GLU A 481 3.41 -24.95 -18.33
CA GLU A 481 3.34 -25.22 -16.89
C GLU A 481 3.58 -23.94 -16.05
N PRO A 482 3.14 -23.88 -14.78
CA PRO A 482 3.31 -22.71 -13.91
C PRO A 482 4.77 -22.22 -13.79
N ALA A 483 5.76 -23.11 -13.91
CA ALA A 483 7.18 -22.75 -13.90
C ALA A 483 7.61 -21.93 -15.15
N ALA A 484 6.91 -22.07 -16.27
CA ALA A 484 7.14 -21.30 -17.49
C ALA A 484 6.71 -19.82 -17.35
N LEU A 485 5.94 -19.48 -16.31
CA LEU A 485 5.50 -18.10 -16.04
C LEU A 485 6.58 -17.25 -15.36
N ALA A 486 7.65 -17.85 -14.81
CA ALA A 486 8.74 -17.14 -14.11
C ALA A 486 9.92 -16.83 -15.03
N THR A 487 9.65 -16.36 -16.26
CA THR A 487 10.68 -16.06 -17.27
C THR A 487 10.89 -14.56 -17.45
N PRO A 488 12.08 -14.08 -17.88
CA PRO A 488 12.31 -12.66 -18.12
C PRO A 488 11.28 -11.97 -19.03
N PRO A 489 10.81 -12.60 -20.13
CA PRO A 489 9.73 -12.02 -20.94
C PRO A 489 8.42 -11.82 -20.17
N MET A 490 8.04 -12.74 -19.29
CA MET A 490 6.84 -12.62 -18.46
C MET A 490 6.93 -11.46 -17.47
N TYR A 491 8.11 -11.25 -16.87
CA TYR A 491 8.34 -10.10 -16.00
C TYR A 491 8.21 -8.78 -16.76
N ALA A 492 8.77 -8.69 -17.97
CA ALA A 492 8.62 -7.51 -18.81
C ALA A 492 7.14 -7.23 -19.20
N LEU A 493 6.33 -8.28 -19.42
CA LEU A 493 4.90 -8.11 -19.65
C LEU A 493 4.17 -7.56 -18.41
N ALA A 494 4.52 -8.04 -17.22
CA ALA A 494 3.94 -7.54 -15.98
C ALA A 494 4.35 -6.09 -15.67
N ASP A 495 5.60 -5.71 -15.93
CA ASP A 495 6.07 -4.31 -15.83
C ASP A 495 5.21 -3.38 -16.69
N ARG A 496 5.07 -3.73 -17.96
CA ARG A 496 4.29 -2.96 -18.93
C ARG A 496 2.82 -2.89 -18.54
N TYR A 497 2.22 -4.02 -18.13
CA TYR A 497 0.83 -4.07 -17.68
C TYR A 497 0.58 -3.23 -16.41
N ALA A 498 1.49 -3.27 -15.44
CA ALA A 498 1.39 -2.46 -14.22
C ALA A 498 1.39 -0.95 -14.54
N LEU A 499 2.26 -0.51 -15.46
CA LEU A 499 2.31 0.89 -15.91
C LEU A 499 1.05 1.31 -16.67
N VAL A 500 0.50 0.44 -17.53
CA VAL A 500 -0.79 0.69 -18.22
C VAL A 500 -1.93 0.81 -17.21
N THR A 501 -1.95 -0.06 -16.22
CA THR A 501 -2.97 -0.06 -15.14
C THR A 501 -2.88 1.21 -14.29
N ALA A 502 -1.66 1.67 -13.98
CA ALA A 502 -1.44 2.95 -13.31
C ALA A 502 -2.01 4.14 -14.12
N GLY A 503 -1.77 4.16 -15.44
CA GLY A 503 -2.32 5.18 -16.32
C GLY A 503 -3.85 5.14 -16.40
N ALA A 504 -4.45 3.95 -16.41
CA ALA A 504 -5.90 3.77 -16.34
C ALA A 504 -6.49 4.31 -15.02
N ALA A 505 -5.83 4.06 -13.89
CA ALA A 505 -6.22 4.59 -12.59
C ALA A 505 -6.16 6.13 -12.56
N CYS A 506 -5.09 6.74 -13.08
CA CYS A 506 -4.97 8.20 -13.15
C CYS A 506 -6.05 8.83 -14.04
N LEU A 507 -6.34 8.24 -15.21
CA LEU A 507 -7.42 8.69 -16.08
C LEU A 507 -8.79 8.59 -15.40
N GLY A 508 -9.05 7.49 -14.69
CA GLY A 508 -10.30 7.30 -13.94
C GLY A 508 -10.50 8.37 -12.86
N VAL A 509 -9.45 8.67 -12.07
CA VAL A 509 -9.48 9.74 -11.05
C VAL A 509 -9.70 11.11 -11.70
N TRP A 510 -8.92 11.46 -12.72
CA TRP A 510 -9.09 12.74 -13.42
C TRP A 510 -10.51 12.92 -13.97
N GLN A 511 -11.07 11.89 -14.63
CA GLN A 511 -12.42 11.93 -15.19
C GLN A 511 -13.49 12.06 -14.11
N ALA A 512 -13.35 11.34 -13.01
CA ALA A 512 -14.30 11.39 -11.90
C ALA A 512 -14.35 12.77 -11.22
N HIS A 513 -13.25 13.51 -11.27
CA HIS A 513 -13.14 14.87 -10.71
C HIS A 513 -13.35 15.98 -11.75
N SER A 514 -13.43 15.67 -13.05
CA SER A 514 -13.54 16.68 -14.13
C SER A 514 -14.78 17.58 -14.04
N GLY A 515 -15.79 17.20 -13.25
CA GLY A 515 -16.98 18.01 -12.99
C GLY A 515 -16.80 19.12 -11.94
N ASP A 516 -15.70 19.12 -11.19
CA ASP A 516 -15.40 20.11 -10.15
C ASP A 516 -14.24 21.03 -10.60
N PRO A 517 -14.52 22.21 -11.19
CA PRO A 517 -13.49 23.06 -11.77
C PRO A 517 -12.51 23.65 -10.73
N ASP A 518 -12.91 23.71 -9.46
CA ASP A 518 -12.09 24.22 -8.36
C ASP A 518 -11.12 23.15 -7.83
N SER A 519 -11.34 21.88 -8.17
CA SER A 519 -10.45 20.79 -7.80
C SER A 519 -9.17 20.78 -8.64
N PHE A 520 -8.02 20.68 -7.99
CA PHE A 520 -6.75 20.40 -8.67
C PHE A 520 -6.82 19.10 -9.49
N LEU A 521 -7.56 18.10 -9.02
CA LEU A 521 -7.68 16.80 -9.70
C LEU A 521 -8.47 16.90 -11.01
N ALA A 522 -9.28 17.93 -11.22
CA ALA A 522 -9.96 18.19 -12.50
C ALA A 522 -9.01 18.77 -13.56
N GLN A 523 -7.88 19.32 -13.15
CA GLN A 523 -6.93 19.98 -14.06
C GLN A 523 -6.16 18.94 -14.88
N PRO A 524 -6.08 19.04 -16.21
CA PRO A 524 -5.42 18.02 -17.03
C PRO A 524 -3.89 18.02 -16.90
N ALA A 525 -3.29 19.06 -16.29
CA ALA A 525 -1.85 19.21 -16.21
C ALA A 525 -1.17 18.05 -15.45
N TRP A 526 -1.72 17.67 -14.29
CA TRP A 526 -1.12 16.61 -13.46
C TRP A 526 -1.24 15.24 -14.12
N VAL A 527 -2.40 14.92 -14.71
CA VAL A 527 -2.63 13.63 -15.37
C VAL A 527 -1.81 13.52 -16.65
N THR A 528 -1.61 14.63 -17.36
CA THR A 528 -0.72 14.67 -18.54
C THR A 528 0.72 14.36 -18.13
N GLU A 529 1.25 15.01 -17.08
CA GLU A 529 2.59 14.72 -16.53
C GLU A 529 2.70 13.27 -16.04
N ALA A 530 1.66 12.74 -15.39
CA ALA A 530 1.60 11.36 -14.94
C ALA A 530 1.74 10.38 -16.12
N LEU A 531 0.91 10.57 -17.15
CA LEU A 531 0.94 9.70 -18.32
C LEU A 531 2.23 9.85 -19.13
N MET A 532 2.83 11.05 -19.20
CA MET A 532 4.17 11.22 -19.81
C MET A 532 5.23 10.42 -19.07
N GLY A 533 5.25 10.49 -17.73
CA GLY A 533 6.18 9.71 -16.90
C GLY A 533 6.02 8.20 -17.09
N LEU A 534 4.78 7.71 -17.12
CA LEU A 534 4.47 6.29 -17.37
C LEU A 534 4.84 5.86 -18.80
N THR A 535 4.54 6.69 -19.80
CA THR A 535 4.88 6.43 -21.21
C THR A 535 6.38 6.37 -21.43
N GLN A 536 7.15 7.23 -20.76
CA GLN A 536 8.61 7.20 -20.80
C GLN A 536 9.15 5.89 -20.19
N ARG A 537 8.58 5.41 -19.08
CA ARG A 537 8.95 4.11 -18.47
C ARG A 537 8.63 2.93 -19.38
N LEU A 538 7.56 3.02 -20.16
CA LEU A 538 7.22 2.05 -21.19
C LEU A 538 8.18 2.08 -22.41
N GLY A 539 9.12 3.03 -22.46
CA GLY A 539 10.01 3.19 -23.62
C GLY A 539 9.31 3.68 -24.88
N ARG A 540 8.11 4.26 -24.74
CA ARG A 540 7.29 4.75 -25.86
C ARG A 540 7.59 6.21 -26.18
N PRO A 541 7.39 6.65 -27.43
CA PRO A 541 7.57 8.05 -27.80
C PRO A 541 6.57 8.95 -27.07
N LEU A 542 7.05 10.11 -26.61
CA LEU A 542 6.20 11.15 -26.01
C LEU A 542 5.57 12.02 -27.11
N PRO A 543 4.42 12.68 -26.83
CA PRO A 543 3.80 13.64 -27.74
C PRO A 543 4.78 14.68 -28.29
N ALA A 544 4.65 14.97 -29.59
CA ALA A 544 5.52 15.92 -30.28
C ALA A 544 5.31 17.36 -29.78
N ARG A 545 4.06 17.71 -29.42
CA ARG A 545 3.72 18.96 -28.76
C ARG A 545 3.64 18.74 -27.26
N ARG A 546 4.46 19.45 -26.50
CA ARG A 546 4.41 19.46 -25.04
C ARG A 546 3.81 20.77 -24.56
N THR A 547 2.77 20.67 -23.74
CA THR A 547 2.27 21.80 -22.98
C THR A 547 3.15 21.95 -21.74
N PRO A 548 3.63 23.17 -21.38
CA PRO A 548 4.38 23.36 -20.15
C PRO A 548 3.44 23.20 -18.93
N THR A 549 3.31 21.96 -18.46
CA THR A 549 2.42 21.57 -17.35
C THR A 549 3.13 21.59 -15.99
N THR A 550 4.46 21.50 -16.00
CA THR A 550 5.30 21.44 -14.80
C THR A 550 5.09 22.62 -13.84
N GLU A 551 4.87 23.84 -14.37
CA GLU A 551 4.70 25.03 -13.54
C GLU A 551 3.37 25.03 -12.77
N GLY A 552 2.29 24.55 -13.39
CA GLY A 552 0.99 24.40 -12.72
C GLY A 552 1.04 23.36 -11.61
N VAL A 553 1.71 22.24 -11.86
CA VAL A 553 1.95 21.19 -10.86
C VAL A 553 2.82 21.70 -9.71
N LEU A 554 3.91 22.42 -9.99
CA LEU A 554 4.76 22.96 -8.95
C LEU A 554 4.06 24.02 -8.09
N ARG A 555 3.17 24.82 -8.69
CA ARG A 555 2.34 25.77 -7.93
C ARG A 555 1.49 25.05 -6.88
N GLU A 556 0.87 23.93 -7.24
CA GLU A 556 0.11 23.10 -6.29
C GLU A 556 1.01 22.56 -5.16
N VAL A 557 2.22 22.11 -5.49
CA VAL A 557 3.18 21.63 -4.48
C VAL A 557 3.52 22.72 -3.47
N LEU A 558 3.81 23.93 -3.96
CA LEU A 558 4.15 25.07 -3.11
C LEU A 558 2.94 25.54 -2.31
N ASP A 559 1.75 25.56 -2.90
CA ASP A 559 0.54 25.95 -2.20
C ASP A 559 0.23 24.99 -1.03
N ARG A 560 0.30 23.68 -1.26
CA ARG A 560 0.15 22.66 -0.21
C ARG A 560 1.25 22.71 0.84
N TYR A 561 2.47 23.09 0.45
CA TYR A 561 3.55 23.33 1.40
C TYR A 561 3.19 24.44 2.38
N HIS A 562 2.84 25.64 1.87
CA HIS A 562 2.57 26.81 2.71
C HIS A 562 1.26 26.70 3.49
N SER A 563 0.24 26.05 2.92
CA SER A 563 -1.06 25.83 3.58
C SER A 563 -1.08 24.63 4.54
N GLY A 564 0.04 23.92 4.71
CA GLY A 564 0.11 22.77 5.60
C GLY A 564 -0.77 21.60 5.16
N ARG A 565 -0.92 21.38 3.86
CA ARG A 565 -1.73 20.29 3.28
C ARG A 565 -0.87 19.14 2.76
N THR A 566 -1.43 17.94 2.80
CA THR A 566 -0.78 16.71 2.29
C THR A 566 -0.65 16.73 0.77
N TYR A 567 0.31 15.97 0.25
CA TYR A 567 0.57 15.77 -1.17
C TYR A 567 -0.24 14.62 -1.79
N ASP A 568 -1.27 14.14 -1.09
CA ASP A 568 -2.14 13.05 -1.54
C ASP A 568 -3.37 13.55 -2.34
N LEU A 569 -4.22 12.64 -2.83
CA LEU A 569 -5.43 13.01 -3.56
C LEU A 569 -6.43 13.84 -2.73
N TYR A 570 -6.33 13.82 -1.40
CA TYR A 570 -7.29 14.46 -0.50
C TYR A 570 -6.86 15.88 -0.06
N ALA A 571 -5.57 16.21 -0.16
CA ALA A 571 -5.00 17.48 0.28
C ALA A 571 -5.43 17.86 1.72
N SER A 572 -5.44 16.87 2.62
CA SER A 572 -5.87 17.02 4.01
C SER A 572 -4.94 17.95 4.79
N GLY A 573 -5.48 18.70 5.75
CA GLY A 573 -4.68 19.53 6.65
C GLY A 573 -3.80 18.68 7.57
N MET A 574 -2.60 19.16 7.88
CA MET A 574 -1.66 18.52 8.79
C MET A 574 -1.40 19.39 10.02
N ALA A 575 -0.86 18.79 11.07
CA ALA A 575 -0.34 19.55 12.20
C ALA A 575 0.99 20.22 11.81
N THR A 576 0.93 21.50 11.47
CA THR A 576 2.10 22.39 11.36
C THR A 576 2.23 23.20 12.64
N GLY A 577 3.46 23.45 13.12
CA GLY A 577 3.70 24.34 14.25
C GLY A 577 3.08 25.74 14.05
N GLU A 578 2.79 26.44 15.15
CA GLU A 578 2.40 27.86 15.09
C GLU A 578 3.48 28.66 14.36
N GLY A 579 3.22 29.07 13.11
CA GLY A 579 4.06 30.05 12.42
C GLY A 579 4.57 29.64 11.03
N VAL A 580 3.67 29.51 10.06
CA VAL A 580 3.93 30.08 8.72
C VAL A 580 2.83 31.11 8.49
N GLY A 581 2.88 32.18 9.29
CA GLY A 581 1.96 33.31 9.14
C GLY A 581 2.29 34.10 7.87
N THR A 582 1.24 34.36 7.09
CA THR A 582 1.01 35.48 6.14
C THR A 582 2.19 36.21 5.54
#